data_AF-A0A8X6HR14-F1
#
_entry.id   AF-A0A8X6HR14-F1
#
_cell.length_a   1.000
_cell.length_b   1.000
_cell.length_c   1.000
_cell.angle_alpha   90.00
_cell.angle_beta   90.00
_cell.angle_gamma   90.00
#
_symmetry.space_group_name_H-M   'P 1'
#
loop_
_entity.id
_entity.type
_entity.pdbx_description
1 polymer ?
#
loop_
_entity_poly.entity_id
_entity_poly.type
_entity_poly.pdbx_seq_one_letter_code
_entity_poly.pdbx_strand_id
1 'polypeptide(L)'
;VPVSFSCSQFFISGCEVNQGRAKASKAAIQELNPNVEIQIDSEHITTKTASFYAQFHAVFATDCPLSVLIRVNKMCHSKNVPFYCGDTWGFYGYGFLDLLKHSYSRIHLAKKEKETLMNVS
;
A
#
# COMPACT_ATOMS: atom_id res chain seq x y z
N VAL A 1 -18.92 9.70 1.95
CA VAL A 1 -17.73 10.54 2.18
C VAL A 1 -18.17 11.93 2.64
N PRO A 2 -17.64 12.50 3.74
CA PRO A 2 -17.94 13.88 4.16
C PRO A 2 -17.43 14.91 3.14
N VAL A 3 -18.10 16.06 3.04
CA VAL A 3 -17.80 17.14 2.06
C VAL A 3 -16.33 17.59 2.13
N SER A 4 -15.70 17.54 3.31
CA SER A 4 -14.30 17.93 3.52
C SER A 4 -13.26 17.07 2.79
N PHE A 5 -13.59 15.80 2.46
CA PHE A 5 -12.64 14.87 1.85
C PHE A 5 -12.66 14.90 0.32
N SER A 6 -13.61 15.61 -0.28
CA SER A 6 -13.77 15.64 -1.74
C SER A 6 -12.60 16.34 -2.45
N CYS A 7 -11.94 17.29 -1.79
CA CYS A 7 -10.86 18.08 -2.41
C CYS A 7 -9.45 17.54 -2.13
N SER A 8 -9.33 16.51 -1.28
CA SER A 8 -8.06 15.92 -0.87
C SER A 8 -7.85 14.49 -1.38
N GLN A 9 -8.77 13.98 -2.21
CA GLN A 9 -8.72 12.62 -2.77
C GLN A 9 -8.72 12.68 -4.29
N PHE A 10 -7.58 12.34 -4.90
CA PHE A 10 -7.37 12.40 -6.35
C PHE A 10 -8.35 11.53 -7.16
N PHE A 11 -8.75 10.37 -6.60
CA PHE A 11 -9.60 9.40 -7.30
C PHE A 11 -11.10 9.62 -7.13
N ILE A 12 -11.54 10.63 -6.36
CA ILE A 12 -12.97 10.89 -6.13
C ILE A 12 -13.35 12.19 -6.82
N SER A 13 -14.31 12.12 -7.75
CA SER A 13 -14.89 13.31 -8.38
C SER A 13 -15.89 13.99 -7.45
N GLY A 14 -15.97 15.32 -7.53
CA GLY A 14 -16.59 16.22 -6.55
C GLY A 14 -18.07 16.02 -6.16
N CYS A 15 -18.76 15.06 -6.76
CA CYS A 15 -20.21 14.88 -6.61
C CYS A 15 -20.61 13.58 -5.90
N GLU A 16 -19.68 12.69 -5.56
CA GLU A 16 -20.01 11.39 -4.93
C GLU A 16 -20.14 11.48 -3.39
N VAL A 17 -20.92 12.45 -2.93
CA VAL A 17 -21.23 12.60 -1.51
C VAL A 17 -22.11 11.42 -1.07
N ASN A 18 -21.84 10.87 0.12
CA ASN A 18 -22.52 9.69 0.71
C ASN A 18 -22.21 8.30 0.14
N GLN A 19 -21.34 8.14 -0.85
CA GLN A 19 -20.81 6.81 -1.21
C GLN A 19 -19.63 6.41 -0.29
N GLY A 20 -19.33 5.11 -0.22
CA GLY A 20 -18.13 4.60 0.48
C GLY A 20 -16.86 4.97 -0.28
N ARG A 21 -15.77 5.33 0.43
CA ARG A 21 -14.50 5.80 -0.19
C ARG A 21 -14.00 4.85 -1.28
N ALA A 22 -13.95 3.56 -0.98
CA ALA A 22 -13.48 2.54 -1.93
C ALA A 22 -14.37 2.41 -3.18
N LYS A 23 -15.69 2.60 -3.02
CA LYS A 23 -16.63 2.56 -4.16
C LYS A 23 -16.47 3.76 -5.08
N ALA A 24 -16.38 4.95 -4.49
CA ALA A 24 -16.22 6.19 -5.25
C ALA A 24 -14.91 6.24 -6.03
N SER A 25 -13.84 5.61 -5.54
CA SER A 25 -12.54 5.59 -6.21
C SER A 25 -12.39 4.51 -7.29
N LYS A 26 -13.27 3.50 -7.36
CA LYS A 26 -13.05 2.34 -8.24
C LYS A 26 -12.94 2.70 -9.72
N ALA A 27 -13.83 3.55 -10.23
CA ALA A 27 -13.85 3.92 -11.65
C ALA A 27 -12.52 4.56 -12.07
N ALA A 28 -12.07 5.58 -11.33
CA ALA A 28 -10.83 6.28 -11.60
C ALA A 28 -9.58 5.38 -11.47
N ILE A 29 -9.54 4.46 -10.50
CA ILE A 29 -8.41 3.52 -10.37
C ILE A 29 -8.42 2.51 -11.51
N GLN A 30 -9.59 2.04 -11.96
CA GLN A 30 -9.70 1.06 -13.05
C GLN A 30 -9.19 1.63 -14.39
N GLU A 31 -9.39 2.93 -14.62
CA GLU A 31 -8.92 3.64 -15.81
C GLU A 31 -7.39 3.67 -15.93
N LEU A 32 -6.64 3.58 -14.82
CA LEU A 32 -5.18 3.57 -14.85
C LEU A 32 -4.62 2.32 -15.55
N ASN A 33 -5.28 1.17 -15.38
CA ASN A 33 -4.89 -0.08 -16.01
C ASN A 33 -6.06 -1.07 -16.09
N PRO A 34 -6.71 -1.20 -17.27
CA PRO A 34 -7.82 -2.12 -17.48
C PRO A 34 -7.49 -3.61 -17.28
N ASN A 35 -6.19 -3.98 -17.33
CA ASN A 35 -5.76 -5.36 -17.16
C ASN A 35 -5.72 -5.81 -15.68
N VAL A 36 -5.95 -4.89 -14.74
CA VAL A 36 -5.99 -5.19 -13.31
C VAL A 36 -7.44 -5.18 -12.85
N GLU A 37 -7.90 -6.29 -12.28
CA GLU A 37 -9.24 -6.36 -11.69
C GLU A 37 -9.26 -5.68 -10.31
N ILE A 38 -10.18 -4.73 -10.12
CA ILE A 38 -10.36 -4.04 -8.84
C ILE A 38 -11.62 -4.53 -8.14
N GLN A 39 -11.43 -5.08 -6.95
CA GLN A 39 -12.51 -5.52 -6.07
C GLN A 39 -12.66 -4.57 -4.89
N ILE A 40 -13.91 -4.26 -4.53
CA ILE A 40 -14.24 -3.44 -3.36
C ILE A 40 -14.83 -4.33 -2.30
N ASP A 41 -14.25 -4.28 -1.11
CA ASP A 41 -14.85 -4.80 0.11
C ASP A 41 -15.37 -3.64 0.95
N SER A 42 -16.66 -3.67 1.30
CA SER A 42 -17.30 -2.62 2.11
C SER A 42 -17.44 -3.00 3.59
N GLU A 43 -17.05 -4.21 3.97
CA GLU A 43 -17.13 -4.63 5.36
C GLU A 43 -16.00 -4.02 6.21
N HIS A 44 -16.27 -3.86 7.50
CA HIS A 44 -15.29 -3.30 8.41
C HIS A 44 -14.12 -4.28 8.65
N ILE A 45 -12.88 -3.79 8.61
CA ILE A 45 -11.66 -4.64 8.71
C ILE A 45 -11.63 -5.54 9.96
N THR A 46 -12.30 -5.12 11.05
CA THR A 46 -12.36 -5.88 12.31
C THR A 46 -13.29 -7.10 12.25
N THR A 47 -14.17 -7.21 11.27
CA THR A 47 -15.03 -8.40 11.07
C THR A 47 -14.28 -9.50 10.32
N LYS A 48 -13.18 -9.16 9.64
CA LYS A 48 -12.40 -10.09 8.85
C LYS A 48 -11.61 -11.07 9.72
N THR A 49 -11.52 -12.30 9.23
CA THR A 49 -10.80 -13.41 9.86
C THR A 49 -9.46 -13.65 9.16
N ALA A 50 -8.60 -14.49 9.76
CA ALA A 50 -7.31 -14.83 9.16
C ALA A 50 -7.44 -15.48 7.76
N SER A 51 -8.54 -16.18 7.47
CA SER A 51 -8.76 -16.79 6.15
C SER A 51 -8.96 -15.75 5.05
N PHE A 52 -9.55 -14.59 5.37
CA PHE A 52 -9.66 -13.49 4.43
C PHE A 52 -8.28 -12.98 3.99
N TYR A 53 -7.32 -12.85 4.92
CA TYR A 53 -6.00 -12.35 4.58
C TYR A 53 -5.17 -13.36 3.78
N ALA A 54 -5.43 -14.66 3.95
CA ALA A 54 -4.71 -15.73 3.26
C ALA A 54 -4.91 -15.74 1.73
N GLN A 55 -5.91 -15.03 1.21
CA GLN A 55 -6.15 -14.93 -0.24
C GLN A 55 -5.25 -13.88 -0.93
N PHE A 56 -4.55 -13.05 -0.16
CA PHE A 56 -3.72 -11.98 -0.70
C PHE A 56 -2.24 -12.31 -0.61
N HIS A 57 -1.48 -11.82 -1.58
CA HIS A 57 -0.01 -11.95 -1.61
C HIS A 57 0.69 -10.93 -0.70
N ALA A 58 0.04 -9.80 -0.43
CA ALA A 58 0.53 -8.75 0.44
C ALA A 58 -0.66 -7.93 0.96
N VAL A 59 -0.55 -7.39 2.17
CA VAL A 59 -1.60 -6.56 2.77
C VAL A 59 -1.02 -5.21 3.16
N PHE A 60 -1.66 -4.13 2.69
CA PHE A 60 -1.33 -2.75 3.03
C PHE A 60 -2.46 -2.15 3.86
N ALA A 61 -2.16 -1.74 5.10
CA ALA A 61 -3.11 -1.10 5.99
C ALA A 61 -2.74 0.37 6.22
N THR A 62 -3.68 1.26 5.94
CA THR A 62 -3.56 2.72 6.17
C THR A 62 -4.79 3.22 6.92
N ASP A 63 -4.69 4.39 7.56
CA ASP A 63 -5.83 5.03 8.25
C ASP A 63 -6.52 4.09 9.26
N CYS A 64 -5.72 3.32 10.01
CA CYS A 64 -6.19 2.31 10.97
C CYS A 64 -5.61 2.57 12.36
N PRO A 65 -6.40 2.40 13.44
CA PRO A 65 -5.87 2.47 14.80
C PRO A 65 -4.79 1.41 15.05
N LEU A 66 -3.82 1.73 15.91
CA LEU A 66 -2.71 0.82 16.23
C LEU A 66 -3.16 -0.57 16.69
N SER A 67 -4.23 -0.67 17.49
CA SER A 67 -4.80 -1.94 17.94
C SER A 67 -5.27 -2.82 16.78
N VAL A 68 -5.82 -2.21 15.73
CA VAL A 68 -6.24 -2.90 14.50
C VAL A 68 -5.01 -3.33 13.71
N LEU A 69 -4.02 -2.44 13.52
CA LEU A 69 -2.77 -2.76 12.83
C LEU A 69 -2.06 -3.98 13.45
N ILE A 70 -1.96 -4.02 14.78
CA ILE A 70 -1.36 -5.15 15.50
C ILE A 70 -2.15 -6.44 15.27
N ARG A 71 -3.49 -6.37 15.33
CA ARG A 71 -4.37 -7.53 15.11
C ARG A 71 -4.24 -8.07 13.69
N VAL A 72 -4.28 -7.19 12.69
CA VAL A 72 -4.15 -7.56 11.28
C VAL A 72 -2.77 -8.14 11.01
N ASN A 73 -1.70 -7.50 11.51
CA ASN A 73 -0.34 -8.02 11.35
C ASN A 73 -0.21 -9.46 11.89
N LYS A 74 -0.73 -9.73 13.09
CA LYS A 74 -0.75 -11.09 13.66
C LYS A 74 -1.49 -12.10 12.78
N MET A 75 -2.63 -11.70 12.20
CA MET A 75 -3.39 -12.56 11.30
C MET A 75 -2.63 -12.84 10.00
N CYS A 76 -2.04 -11.82 9.37
CA CYS A 76 -1.19 -11.95 8.18
C CYS A 76 0.03 -12.85 8.46
N HIS A 77 0.73 -12.62 9.58
CA HIS A 77 1.90 -13.39 9.99
C HIS A 77 1.55 -14.88 10.18
N SER A 78 0.40 -15.19 10.78
CA SER A 78 -0.07 -16.58 10.94
C SER A 78 -0.37 -17.32 9.63
N LYS A 79 -0.53 -16.57 8.52
CA LYS A 79 -0.83 -17.08 7.19
C LYS A 79 0.32 -16.92 6.20
N ASN A 80 1.50 -16.52 6.68
CA ASN A 80 2.68 -16.22 5.87
C ASN A 80 2.42 -15.15 4.79
N VAL A 81 1.62 -14.13 5.12
CA VAL A 81 1.33 -13.01 4.22
C VAL A 81 2.15 -11.79 4.68
N PRO A 82 3.02 -11.23 3.82
CA PRO A 82 3.72 -9.97 4.09
C PRO A 82 2.75 -8.83 4.40
N PHE A 83 3.07 -8.07 5.45
CA PHE A 83 2.23 -6.98 5.93
C PHE A 83 2.97 -5.65 5.87
N TYR A 84 2.24 -4.62 5.45
CA TYR A 84 2.71 -3.25 5.31
C TYR A 84 1.71 -2.33 5.99
N CYS A 85 2.18 -1.34 6.71
CA CYS A 85 1.32 -0.24 7.14
C CYS A 85 2.04 1.09 7.12
N GLY A 86 1.27 2.16 7.11
CA GLY A 86 1.80 3.52 7.15
C GLY A 86 0.69 4.54 7.26
N ASP A 87 1.07 5.73 7.71
CA ASP A 87 0.16 6.86 7.82
C ASP A 87 0.92 8.18 7.72
N THR A 88 0.18 9.27 7.51
CA THR A 88 0.70 10.63 7.44
C THR A 88 0.01 11.55 8.44
N TRP A 89 0.80 12.37 9.14
CA TRP A 89 0.35 13.37 10.10
C TRP A 89 1.05 14.70 9.83
N GLY A 90 0.37 15.59 9.11
CA GLY A 90 0.93 16.87 8.67
C GLY A 90 2.13 16.66 7.76
N PHE A 91 3.31 17.08 8.21
CA PHE A 91 4.58 16.94 7.48
C PHE A 91 5.31 15.62 7.72
N TYR A 92 4.85 14.83 8.71
CA TYR A 92 5.47 13.57 9.07
C TYR A 92 4.70 12.40 8.48
N GLY A 93 5.41 11.32 8.19
CA GLY A 93 4.82 10.05 7.82
C GLY A 93 5.68 8.91 8.32
N TYR A 94 5.07 7.74 8.44
CA TYR A 94 5.79 6.52 8.77
C TYR A 94 5.35 5.37 7.87
N GLY A 95 6.24 4.40 7.74
CA GLY A 95 5.97 3.12 7.10
C GLY A 95 6.60 2.01 7.93
N PHE A 96 5.88 0.89 8.05
CA PHE A 96 6.31 -0.32 8.70
C PHE A 96 6.08 -1.52 7.78
N LEU A 97 7.04 -2.45 7.78
CA LEU A 97 7.05 -3.64 6.93
C LEU A 97 7.38 -4.88 7.77
N ASP A 98 6.46 -5.84 7.80
CA ASP A 98 6.69 -7.20 8.30
C ASP A 98 6.73 -8.15 7.10
N LEU A 99 7.93 -8.44 6.61
CA LEU A 99 8.17 -9.28 5.43
C LEU A 99 8.42 -10.74 5.79
N LEU A 100 8.26 -11.13 7.07
CA LEU A 100 8.56 -12.47 7.55
C LEU A 100 10.01 -12.86 7.22
N LYS A 101 10.20 -14.05 6.64
CA LYS A 101 11.46 -14.46 6.03
C LYS A 101 11.47 -14.07 4.54
N HIS A 102 12.11 -12.95 4.23
CA HIS A 102 12.18 -12.41 2.87
C HIS A 102 13.59 -12.52 2.27
N SER A 103 13.67 -13.08 1.06
CA SER A 103 14.89 -13.13 0.25
C SER A 103 14.71 -12.28 -1.01
N TYR A 104 15.74 -11.52 -1.37
CA TYR A 104 15.74 -10.69 -2.58
C TYR A 104 17.10 -10.79 -3.28
N SER A 105 17.11 -10.53 -4.59
CA SER A 105 18.33 -10.44 -5.39
C SER A 105 18.66 -8.98 -5.69
N ARG A 106 19.94 -8.59 -5.62
CA ARG A 106 20.42 -7.26 -6.03
C ARG A 106 21.39 -7.38 -7.19
N ILE A 107 21.16 -6.59 -8.24
CA ILE A 107 22.13 -6.41 -9.32
C ILE A 107 23.19 -5.44 -8.81
N HIS A 108 24.45 -5.89 -8.74
CA HIS A 108 25.58 -4.99 -8.55
C HIS A 108 25.97 -4.40 -9.90
N LEU A 109 25.77 -3.09 -10.07
CA LEU A 109 26.34 -2.36 -11.20
C LEU A 109 27.85 -2.23 -10.93
N ALA A 110 28.67 -2.91 -11.74
CA ALA A 110 30.12 -2.79 -11.67
C ALA A 110 30.53 -1.31 -11.83
N LYS A 111 31.34 -0.78 -10.90
CA LYS A 111 31.97 0.53 -11.07
C LYS A 111 32.89 0.48 -12.28
N LYS A 112 32.67 1.34 -13.28
CA LYS A 112 33.72 1.68 -14.25
C LYS A 112 34.77 2.51 -13.51
N GLU A 113 35.97 1.97 -13.32
CA GLU A 113 37.13 2.78 -12.94
C GLU A 113 37.39 3.80 -14.07
N LYS A 114 37.58 5.07 -13.70
CA LYS A 114 38.02 6.09 -14.65
C LYS A 114 39.47 5.78 -15.00
N GLU A 115 39.73 5.36 -16.23
CA GLU A 115 41.05 5.42 -16.85
C GLU A 115 41.61 6.85 -16.71
N THR A 116 42.48 7.05 -15.73
CA THR A 116 43.31 8.24 -15.62
C THR A 116 44.51 8.02 -16.51
N LEU A 117 44.35 8.22 -17.81
CA LEU A 117 45.50 8.32 -18.71
C LEU A 117 46.06 9.74 -18.60
N MET A 118 47.12 9.85 -17.81
CA MET A 118 48.13 10.89 -17.95
C MET A 118 48.66 10.85 -19.39
N ASN A 119 48.22 11.78 -20.25
CA ASN A 119 48.97 12.20 -21.42
C ASN A 119 49.15 13.72 -21.34
N VAL A 120 50.10 14.12 -20.49
CA VAL A 120 50.85 15.36 -20.70
C VAL A 120 52.31 14.94 -20.79
N SER A 121 52.83 14.94 -22.01
CA SER A 121 54.26 15.02 -22.34
C SER A 121 54.35 15.70 -23.69
#